data_AF-A0A7K1NSP6-F1
#
_entry.id   AF-A0A7K1NSP6-F1
#
_cell.length_a   1.000
_cell.length_b   1.000
_cell.length_c   1.000
_cell.angle_alpha   90.00
_cell.angle_beta   90.00
_cell.angle_gamma   90.00
#
_symmetry.space_group_name_H-M   'P 1'
#
loop_
_entity.id
_entity.type
_entity.pdbx_description
1 polymer ?
#
loop_
_entity_poly.entity_id
_entity_poly.type
_entity_poly.pdbx_seq_one_letter_code
_entity_poly.pdbx_strand_id
1 'polypeptide(L)' 'MATYRPAELAREMGYTDEHRPGKVVRDYLRKKYPDHPKYQRWVLDEAQAADVRANVPRKR' A
#
# COMPACT_ATOMS: atom_id res chain seq x y z
N MET A 1 -3.89 10.95 -14.43
CA MET A 1 -3.26 9.78 -13.78
C MET A 1 -3.77 9.76 -12.34
N ALA A 2 -4.44 8.69 -11.92
CA ALA A 2 -4.87 8.54 -10.53
C ALA A 2 -3.66 8.15 -9.68
N THR A 3 -3.53 8.74 -8.50
CA THR A 3 -2.51 8.36 -7.52
C THR A 3 -3.16 7.82 -6.26
N TYR A 4 -2.62 6.74 -5.72
CA TYR A 4 -3.14 6.05 -4.56
C TYR A 4 -2.18 6.14 -3.39
N ARG A 5 -2.71 6.29 -2.19
CA ARG A 5 -1.95 6.21 -0.94
C ARG A 5 -2.08 4.81 -0.35
N PRO A 6 -1.05 4.29 0.34
CA PRO A 6 -1.12 2.98 0.98
C PRO A 6 -2.31 2.81 1.93
N ALA A 7 -2.74 3.89 2.59
CA ALA A 7 -3.90 3.85 3.49
C ALA A 7 -5.22 3.66 2.74
N GLU A 8 -5.36 4.21 1.53
CA GLU A 8 -6.56 4.06 0.70
C GLU A 8 -6.66 2.61 0.21
N LEU A 9 -5.56 2.06 -0.32
CA LEU A 9 -5.50 0.67 -0.76
C LEU A 9 -5.73 -0.32 0.40
N ALA A 10 -5.19 -0.02 1.59
CA ALA A 10 -5.44 -0.84 2.77
C ALA A 10 -6.92 -0.86 3.15
N ARG A 11 -7.60 0.29 3.12
CA ARG A 11 -9.06 0.35 3.35
C ARG A 11 -9.84 -0.43 2.30
N GLU A 12 -9.50 -0.30 1.01
CA GLU A 12 -10.10 -1.08 -0.07
C GLU A 12 -9.98 -2.60 0.17
N MET A 13 -8.89 -3.03 0.81
CA MET A 13 -8.61 -4.43 1.14
C MET A 13 -9.16 -4.89 2.50
N GLY A 14 -9.93 -4.04 3.19
CA GLY A 14 -10.55 -4.37 4.48
C GLY A 14 -9.68 -4.07 5.71
N TYR A 15 -8.50 -3.48 5.54
CA TYR A 15 -7.64 -3.05 6.65
C TYR A 15 -8.04 -1.66 7.17
N THR A 16 -9.21 -1.57 7.80
CA THR A 16 -9.74 -0.32 8.39
C THR A 16 -9.28 -0.08 9.82
N ASP A 17 -9.02 -1.15 10.59
CA ASP A 17 -8.74 -1.08 12.04
C ASP A 17 -7.25 -1.12 12.39
N GLU A 18 -6.37 -0.84 11.43
CA GLU A 18 -4.93 -0.81 11.71
C GLU A 18 -4.60 0.38 12.61
N HIS A 19 -3.91 0.13 13.73
CA HIS A 19 -3.32 1.19 14.56
C HIS A 19 -2.40 2.13 13.74
N ARG A 20 -1.85 1.64 12.62
CA ARG A 20 -1.14 2.43 11.61
C ARG A 20 -1.76 2.16 10.24
N PRO A 21 -2.61 3.05 9.70
CA PRO A 21 -3.25 2.85 8.41
C PRO A 21 -2.24 2.59 7.28
N GLY A 22 -2.56 1.62 6.41
CA GLY A 22 -1.69 1.25 5.29
C GLY A 22 -0.42 0.55 5.71
N LYS A 23 -0.37 -0.09 6.89
CA LYS A 23 0.83 -0.79 7.35
C LYS A 23 1.11 -1.99 6.46
N VAL A 24 0.12 -2.85 6.24
CA VAL A 24 0.30 -4.05 5.40
C VAL A 24 0.76 -3.68 3.98
N VAL A 25 0.15 -2.66 3.37
CA VAL A 25 0.56 -2.15 2.04
C VAL A 25 1.99 -1.62 2.06
N ARG A 26 2.37 -0.82 3.06
CA ARG A 26 3.74 -0.29 3.17
C ARG A 26 4.76 -1.39 3.42
N ASP A 27 4.43 -2.41 4.19
CA ASP A 27 5.32 -3.53 4.45
C ASP A 27 5.57 -4.34 3.16
N TYR A 28 4.54 -4.52 2.33
CA TYR A 28 4.69 -5.09 0.99
C TYR A 28 5.57 -4.21 0.09
N LEU A 29 5.26 -2.91 0.00
CA LEU A 29 6.00 -1.97 -0.85
C LEU A 29 7.47 -1.84 -0.46
N ARG A 30 7.79 -1.86 0.84
CA ARG A 30 9.18 -1.85 1.33
C ARG A 30 9.96 -3.10 0.94
N LYS A 31 9.31 -4.26 0.88
CA LYS A 31 9.95 -5.49 0.41
C LYS A 31 10.19 -5.45 -1.10
N LYS A 32 9.25 -4.89 -1.86
CA LYS A 32 9.31 -4.81 -3.32
C LYS A 32 10.23 -3.71 -3.85
N TYR A 33 10.27 -2.57 -3.17
CA TYR A 33 11.08 -1.41 -3.54
C TYR A 33 12.00 -1.04 -2.36
N PRO A 34 13.08 -1.80 -2.14
CA PRO A 34 13.98 -1.60 -1.01
C PRO A 34 14.72 -0.26 -1.06
N ASP A 35 14.92 0.30 -2.26
CA ASP A 35 15.61 1.57 -2.48
C ASP A 35 14.73 2.80 -2.22
N HIS A 36 13.45 2.61 -1.86
CA HIS A 36 12.54 3.72 -1.56
C HIS A 36 13.06 4.53 -0.35
N PRO A 37 13.28 5.85 -0.50
CA PRO A 37 13.88 6.66 0.56
C PRO A 37 13.13 6.60 1.88
N LYS A 38 13.89 6.43 2.97
CA LYS A 38 13.36 6.45 4.34
C LYS A 38 12.68 7.81 4.57
N TYR A 39 11.43 7.78 5.03
CA TYR A 39 10.53 8.93 5.26
C TYR A 39 9.84 9.55 4.03
N GLN A 40 10.18 9.14 2.82
CA GLN A 40 9.42 9.61 1.65
C GLN A 40 8.01 9.01 1.64
N ARG A 41 7.02 9.86 1.36
CA ARG A 41 5.61 9.43 1.25
C ARG A 41 5.47 8.51 0.03
N TRP A 42 4.73 7.42 0.23
CA TRP A 42 4.31 6.56 -0.87
C TRP A 42 3.16 7.22 -1.63
N VAL A 43 3.38 7.43 -2.91
CA VAL A 43 2.36 7.86 -3.86
C VAL A 43 2.45 6.86 -5.00
N LEU A 44 1.42 6.03 -5.12
CA LEU A 44 1.41 4.91 -6.06
C LEU A 44 0.65 5.29 -7.31
N ASP A 45 1.18 4.92 -8.47
CA ASP A 45 0.40 4.96 -9.70
C ASP A 45 -0.59 3.77 -9.78
N GLU A 46 -1.36 3.73 -10.86
CA GLU A 46 -2.37 2.71 -11.08
C GLU A 46 -1.77 1.30 -11.22
N ALA A 47 -0.59 1.16 -11.83
CA ALA A 47 0.08 -0.13 -11.98
C ALA A 47 0.58 -0.66 -10.63
N GLN A 48 1.17 0.21 -9.81
CA GLN A 48 1.59 -0.10 -8.45
C GLN A 48 0.39 -0.42 -7.55
N ALA A 49 -0.73 0.30 -7.72
CA ALA A 49 -1.96 0.00 -6.99
C ALA A 49 -2.55 -1.37 -7.38
N ALA A 50 -2.59 -1.70 -8.67
CA ALA A 50 -3.03 -3.01 -9.16
C ALA A 50 -2.14 -4.14 -8.61
N ASP A 51 -0.83 -3.92 -8.60
CA ASP A 51 0.13 -4.87 -8.04
C ASP A 51 -0.07 -5.10 -6.54
N VAL A 52 -0.32 -4.03 -5.77
CA VAL A 52 -0.69 -4.14 -4.36
C VAL A 52 -1.97 -4.95 -4.19
N ARG A 53 -3.01 -4.68 -4.98
CA ARG A 53 -4.30 -5.41 -4.90
C ARG A 53 -4.18 -6.90 -5.24
N ALA A 54 -3.19 -7.28 -6.05
CA ALA A 54 -2.95 -8.68 -6.43
C ALA A 54 -2.11 -9.44 -5.39
N ASN A 55 -1.16 -8.77 -4.74
CA ASN A 55 -0.16 -9.42 -3.88
C ASN A 55 -0.38 -9.23 -2.38
N VAL A 56 -1.12 -8.20 -1.98
CA VAL A 56 -1.47 -7.99 -0.57
C VAL A 56 -2.73 -8.80 -0.24
N PRO A 57 -2.69 -9.65 0.80
CA PRO A 57 -3.88 -10.41 1.21
C PRO A 57 -5.01 -9.45 1.59
N ARG A 58 -6.26 -9.83 1.31
CA ARG A 58 -7.44 -9.06 1.77
C ARG A 58 -7.85 -9.52 3.16
N LYS A 59 -8.18 -8.57 4.03
CA LYS A 59 -8.81 -8.87 5.32
C LYS A 59 -10.29 -9.17 5.03
N ARG A 60 -10.70 -10.42 5.28
CA ARG A 60 -12.10 -10.83 5.22
C ARG A 60 -12.88 -10.30 6.41
#